data_AF-A0A2M8PF52-F1
#
_entry.id   AF-A0A2M8PF52-F1
#
_cell.length_a   1.000
_cell.length_b   1.000
_cell.length_c   1.000
_cell.angle_alpha   90.00
_cell.angle_beta   90.00
_cell.angle_gamma   90.00
#
_symmetry.space_group_name_H-M   'P 1'
#
loop_
_entity.id
_entity.type
_entity.pdbx_description
1 polymer ?
#
loop_
_entity_poly.entity_id
_entity_poly.type
_entity_poly.pdbx_seq_one_letter_code
_entity_poly.pdbx_strand_id
1 'polypeptide(L)'
;MTFELVLFIVVAAVAIFSAASMLISRNAVHSALFLVVNLLCVAFFYLMLSAPFLAMVQITVYAGAIMVLFMFVIMLLGSERLGGGTAKYGWLASGAVALTTIFLVVVFIAVAQGQLGALQPQPQPPQARFIHAVANAPAVDIYLNDQRVAADLSYGESTGVQRLLAGNYNLLIFAACAEADCPNPLEAGVAPLVALPLTLEPERATAYIVAGTPDDLRLLSVPLDLSPFAEENTFRLTVVHALPNFGALNFIQQDLGDPSRNVVLAADLSFGEASEMLTLGRGSYDFLVENLGNRVLALREYSARNRTHELLIISAAPVPAVAGAPSTRPDYIRPAAPLAAHAFGSPQQIGIEMLTTYLLPFQLVALMLLATMVGAIILTREEVIKRERKRLVVSPAIRRINRAIPINVTASRAEKVLPSGEAEPSAD
;
A
#
# COMPACT_ATOMS: atom_id res chain seq x y z
N MET A 1 13.49 -25.11 -11.33
CA MET A 1 12.96 -23.74 -11.51
C MET A 1 12.16 -23.39 -10.27
N THR A 2 12.33 -22.18 -9.73
CA THR A 2 11.48 -21.71 -8.63
C THR A 2 10.03 -21.62 -9.12
N PHE A 3 9.06 -21.90 -8.23
CA PHE A 3 7.63 -21.86 -8.56
C PHE A 3 7.22 -20.49 -9.15
N GLU A 4 7.77 -19.41 -8.59
CA GLU A 4 7.60 -18.04 -9.06
C GLU A 4 8.03 -17.85 -10.52
N LEU A 5 9.14 -18.46 -10.94
CA LEU A 5 9.62 -18.36 -12.32
C LEU A 5 8.66 -19.06 -13.30
N VAL A 6 8.11 -20.21 -12.92
CA VAL A 6 7.12 -20.92 -13.74
C VAL A 6 5.84 -20.10 -13.88
N LEU A 7 5.34 -19.55 -12.78
CA LEU A 7 4.17 -18.69 -12.76
C LEU A 7 4.37 -17.44 -13.64
N PHE A 8 5.54 -16.80 -13.53
CA PHE A 8 5.91 -15.63 -14.33
C PHE A 8 5.90 -15.95 -15.82
N ILE A 9 6.53 -17.05 -16.24
CA ILE A 9 6.60 -17.46 -17.64
C ILE A 9 5.21 -17.71 -18.21
N VAL A 10 4.33 -18.38 -17.46
CA VAL A 10 2.95 -18.66 -17.89
C VAL A 10 2.16 -17.36 -18.06
N VAL A 11 2.20 -16.47 -17.07
CA VAL A 11 1.49 -15.18 -17.12
C VAL A 11 2.04 -14.30 -18.25
N ALA A 12 3.35 -14.29 -18.46
CA ALA A 12 3.99 -13.56 -19.57
C ALA A 12 3.55 -14.09 -20.94
N ALA A 13 3.45 -15.41 -21.11
CA ALA A 13 2.96 -15.99 -22.35
C ALA A 13 1.50 -15.57 -22.64
N VAL A 14 0.64 -15.56 -21.61
CA VAL A 14 -0.76 -15.13 -21.73
C VAL A 14 -0.86 -13.63 -22.04
N ALA A 15 -0.04 -12.80 -21.38
CA ALA A 15 0.04 -11.36 -21.65
C ALA A 15 0.42 -11.09 -23.11
N ILE A 16 1.50 -11.71 -23.61
CA ILE A 16 1.96 -11.57 -25.00
C ILE A 16 0.88 -12.06 -25.97
N PHE A 17 0.25 -13.21 -25.69
CA PHE A 17 -0.80 -13.76 -26.53
C PHE A 17 -2.04 -12.85 -26.59
N SER A 18 -2.48 -12.31 -25.46
CA SER A 18 -3.62 -11.40 -25.39
C SER A 18 -3.33 -10.06 -26.09
N ALA A 19 -2.12 -9.50 -25.93
CA ALA A 19 -1.68 -8.33 -26.66
C ALA A 19 -1.68 -8.58 -28.19
N ALA A 20 -1.13 -9.71 -28.64
CA ALA A 20 -1.15 -10.06 -30.07
C ALA A 20 -2.59 -10.25 -30.60
N SER A 21 -3.45 -10.92 -29.83
CA SER A 21 -4.85 -11.16 -30.18
C SER A 21 -5.66 -9.86 -30.27
N MET A 22 -5.36 -8.88 -29.40
CA MET A 22 -5.94 -7.55 -29.46
C MET A 22 -5.65 -6.86 -30.80
N LEU A 23 -4.39 -6.89 -31.28
CA LEU A 23 -3.97 -6.26 -32.54
C LEU A 23 -4.55 -6.97 -33.77
N ILE A 24 -4.70 -8.29 -33.72
CA ILE A 24 -5.16 -9.11 -34.85
C ILE A 24 -6.70 -9.09 -34.97
N SER A 25 -7.40 -8.89 -33.86
CA SER A 25 -8.85 -8.93 -33.83
C SER A 25 -9.46 -7.77 -34.65
N ARG A 26 -10.34 -8.13 -35.58
CA ARG A 26 -11.04 -7.17 -36.45
C ARG A 26 -12.30 -6.58 -35.81
N ASN A 27 -12.82 -7.24 -34.77
CA ASN A 27 -14.00 -6.78 -34.04
C ASN A 27 -13.56 -5.98 -32.83
N ALA A 28 -14.05 -4.75 -32.71
CA ALA A 28 -13.68 -3.83 -31.63
C ALA A 28 -13.93 -4.41 -30.23
N VAL A 29 -15.01 -5.19 -30.06
CA VAL A 29 -15.36 -5.83 -28.78
C VAL A 29 -14.35 -6.92 -28.41
N HIS A 30 -13.94 -7.75 -29.38
CA HIS A 30 -12.93 -8.77 -29.12
C HIS A 30 -11.57 -8.14 -28.79
N SER A 31 -11.20 -7.06 -29.47
CA SER A 31 -9.97 -6.30 -29.17
C SER A 31 -9.96 -5.77 -27.74
N ALA A 32 -11.07 -5.16 -27.31
CA ALA A 32 -11.20 -4.66 -25.94
C ALA A 32 -11.20 -5.78 -24.88
N LEU A 33 -11.82 -6.93 -25.15
CA LEU A 33 -11.78 -8.07 -24.22
C LEU A 33 -10.35 -8.60 -24.03
N PHE A 34 -9.56 -8.69 -25.11
CA PHE A 34 -8.15 -9.05 -25.02
C PHE A 34 -7.30 -8.00 -24.29
N LEU A 35 -7.62 -6.72 -24.44
CA LEU A 35 -7.01 -5.65 -23.65
C LEU A 35 -7.28 -5.83 -22.16
N VAL A 36 -8.51 -6.15 -21.76
CA VAL A 36 -8.87 -6.41 -20.35
C VAL A 36 -8.05 -7.58 -19.80
N VAL A 37 -7.94 -8.69 -20.55
CA VAL A 37 -7.10 -9.84 -20.16
C VAL A 37 -5.64 -9.43 -19.98
N ASN A 38 -5.10 -8.59 -20.87
CA ASN A 38 -3.74 -8.08 -20.74
C ASN A 38 -3.57 -7.22 -19.47
N LEU A 39 -4.53 -6.33 -19.18
CA LEU A 39 -4.49 -5.51 -17.96
C LEU A 39 -4.59 -6.35 -16.68
N LEU A 40 -5.33 -7.46 -16.71
CA LEU A 40 -5.37 -8.42 -15.60
C LEU A 40 -4.03 -9.16 -15.43
N CYS A 41 -3.35 -9.50 -16.52
CA CYS A 41 -1.99 -10.07 -16.44
C CYS A 41 -1.00 -9.08 -15.82
N VAL A 42 -1.09 -7.80 -16.17
CA VAL A 42 -0.27 -6.73 -15.54
C VAL A 42 -0.58 -6.60 -14.05
N ALA A 43 -1.85 -6.64 -13.65
CA ALA A 43 -2.21 -6.66 -12.23
C ALA A 43 -1.60 -7.86 -11.49
N PHE A 44 -1.56 -9.02 -12.14
CA PHE A 44 -0.95 -10.22 -11.59
C PHE A 44 0.58 -10.08 -11.45
N PHE A 45 1.26 -9.44 -12.41
CA PHE A 45 2.68 -9.10 -12.26
C PHE A 45 2.94 -8.17 -11.07
N TYR A 46 2.06 -7.20 -10.82
CA TYR A 46 2.17 -6.37 -9.62
C TYR A 46 2.00 -7.18 -8.34
N LEU A 47 1.12 -8.20 -8.31
CA LEU A 47 1.02 -9.11 -7.16
C LEU A 47 2.32 -9.91 -6.96
N MET A 48 2.90 -10.42 -8.05
CA MET A 48 4.19 -11.14 -7.99
C MET A 48 5.35 -10.27 -7.53
N LEU A 49 5.32 -8.97 -7.84
CA LEU A 49 6.31 -7.98 -7.39
C LEU A 49 6.05 -7.46 -5.97
N SER A 50 5.15 -8.09 -5.22
CA SER A 50 4.73 -7.64 -3.88
C SER A 50 4.18 -6.21 -3.86
N ALA A 51 3.53 -5.77 -4.95
CA ALA A 51 2.90 -4.46 -5.09
C ALA A 51 1.36 -4.57 -5.11
N PRO A 52 0.71 -4.99 -4.00
CA PRO A 52 -0.74 -5.25 -3.97
C PRO A 52 -1.58 -4.00 -4.20
N PHE A 53 -1.10 -2.82 -3.80
CA PHE A 53 -1.81 -1.57 -4.07
C PHE A 53 -1.91 -1.30 -5.58
N LEU A 54 -0.81 -1.41 -6.32
CA LEU A 54 -0.78 -1.21 -7.77
C LEU A 54 -1.66 -2.26 -8.46
N ALA A 55 -1.62 -3.51 -8.02
CA ALA A 55 -2.49 -4.57 -8.55
C ALA A 55 -3.98 -4.24 -8.36
N MET A 56 -4.37 -3.78 -7.16
CA MET A 56 -5.77 -3.43 -6.87
C MET A 56 -6.25 -2.23 -7.67
N VAL A 57 -5.43 -1.19 -7.82
CA VAL A 57 -5.74 -0.04 -8.67
C VAL A 57 -5.85 -0.47 -10.14
N GLN A 58 -4.96 -1.35 -10.60
CA GLN A 58 -5.00 -1.90 -11.95
C GLN A 58 -6.31 -2.64 -12.24
N ILE A 59 -6.80 -3.44 -11.29
CA ILE A 59 -8.05 -4.17 -11.44
C ILE A 59 -9.26 -3.24 -11.34
N THR A 60 -9.33 -2.39 -10.32
CA THR A 60 -10.53 -1.60 -10.03
C THR A 60 -10.70 -0.41 -10.97
N VAL A 61 -9.62 0.32 -11.25
CA VAL A 61 -9.66 1.56 -12.04
C VAL A 61 -9.47 1.25 -13.52
N TYR A 62 -8.36 0.60 -13.89
CA TYR A 62 -8.02 0.43 -15.30
C TYR A 62 -8.82 -0.69 -15.96
N ALA A 63 -8.71 -1.92 -15.48
CA ALA A 63 -9.43 -3.06 -16.06
C ALA A 63 -10.94 -2.99 -15.79
N GLY A 64 -11.35 -2.52 -14.61
CA GLY A 64 -12.73 -2.35 -14.20
C GLY A 64 -13.34 -1.08 -14.76
N ALA A 65 -13.23 0.04 -14.03
CA ALA A 65 -14.01 1.25 -14.29
C ALA A 65 -13.81 1.83 -15.70
N ILE A 66 -12.56 2.00 -16.14
CA ILE A 66 -12.27 2.66 -17.42
C ILE A 66 -12.53 1.68 -18.57
N MET A 67 -11.89 0.50 -18.58
CA MET A 67 -12.01 -0.42 -19.72
C MET A 67 -13.40 -1.04 -19.88
N VAL A 68 -14.12 -1.38 -18.80
CA VAL A 68 -15.49 -1.91 -18.93
C VAL A 68 -16.43 -0.82 -19.47
N LEU A 69 -16.29 0.43 -19.03
CA LEU A 69 -17.06 1.55 -19.56
C LEU A 69 -16.79 1.72 -21.07
N PHE A 70 -15.53 1.75 -21.48
CA PHE A 70 -15.18 1.84 -22.90
C PHE A 70 -15.68 0.64 -23.71
N MET A 71 -15.56 -0.58 -23.17
CA MET A 71 -16.06 -1.80 -23.80
C MET A 71 -17.59 -1.72 -24.00
N PHE A 72 -18.32 -1.24 -23.01
CA PHE A 72 -19.76 -1.03 -23.11
C PHE A 72 -20.11 0.01 -24.19
N VAL A 73 -19.38 1.13 -24.22
CA VAL A 73 -19.58 2.19 -25.23
C VAL A 73 -19.34 1.68 -26.65
N ILE A 74 -18.21 1.03 -26.92
CA ILE A 74 -17.91 0.52 -28.27
C ILE A 74 -18.82 -0.63 -28.67
N MET A 75 -19.30 -1.43 -27.71
CA MET A 75 -20.28 -2.49 -27.96
C MET A 75 -21.65 -1.90 -28.33
N LEU A 76 -22.07 -0.82 -27.67
CA LEU A 76 -23.31 -0.10 -28.02
C LEU A 76 -23.19 0.67 -29.34
N LEU A 77 -22.01 1.20 -29.68
CA LEU A 77 -21.74 1.82 -30.98
C LEU A 77 -21.49 0.78 -32.09
N GLY A 78 -21.37 -0.50 -31.75
CA GLY A 78 -20.91 -1.59 -32.61
C GLY A 78 -21.94 -2.03 -33.65
N SER A 79 -21.93 -1.36 -34.81
CA SER A 79 -22.64 -1.75 -36.04
C SER A 79 -21.79 -2.66 -36.96
N GLU A 80 -21.05 -3.61 -36.40
CA GLU A 80 -20.12 -4.45 -37.16
C GLU A 80 -20.78 -5.77 -37.64
N ARG A 81 -21.60 -5.66 -38.68
CA ARG A 81 -21.74 -6.74 -39.68
C ARG A 81 -21.73 -6.13 -41.08
N LEU A 82 -20.56 -6.14 -41.71
CA LEU A 82 -20.48 -6.05 -43.17
C LEU A 82 -19.41 -7.03 -43.68
N GLY A 83 -19.89 -8.04 -44.41
CA GLY A 83 -19.06 -8.84 -45.30
C GLY A 83 -18.80 -10.27 -44.81
N GLY A 84 -19.54 -11.22 -45.39
CA GLY A 84 -19.24 -12.64 -45.26
C GLY A 84 -17.86 -13.00 -45.80
N GLY A 85 -17.14 -13.78 -45.01
CA GLY A 85 -15.90 -14.46 -45.38
C GLY A 85 -15.69 -15.54 -44.34
N THR A 86 -15.83 -16.79 -44.77
CA THR A 86 -15.78 -17.99 -43.94
C THR A 86 -14.50 -18.05 -43.10
N ALA A 87 -14.68 -18.47 -41.85
CA ALA A 87 -13.64 -18.64 -40.85
C ALA A 87 -12.49 -19.53 -41.35
N LYS A 88 -11.30 -18.94 -41.54
CA LYS A 88 -10.03 -19.69 -41.68
C LYS A 88 -9.14 -19.63 -40.42
N TYR A 89 -9.63 -19.04 -39.33
CA TYR A 89 -8.88 -18.87 -38.06
C TYR A 89 -9.56 -19.59 -36.88
N GLY A 90 -10.34 -20.65 -37.13
CA GLY A 90 -10.98 -21.45 -36.07
C GLY A 90 -9.97 -22.07 -35.09
N TRP A 91 -8.80 -22.49 -35.59
CA TRP A 91 -7.74 -23.06 -34.75
C TRP A 91 -7.10 -22.01 -33.81
N LEU A 92 -7.01 -20.73 -34.22
CA LEU A 92 -6.51 -19.68 -33.35
C LEU A 92 -7.47 -19.31 -32.22
N ALA A 93 -8.79 -19.47 -32.44
CA ALA A 93 -9.77 -19.40 -31.36
C ALA A 93 -9.64 -20.57 -30.38
N SER A 94 -9.39 -21.80 -30.86
CA SER A 94 -9.12 -22.96 -30.01
C SER A 94 -7.82 -22.80 -29.21
N GLY A 95 -6.79 -22.20 -29.80
CA GLY A 95 -5.53 -21.87 -29.11
C GLY A 95 -5.74 -20.81 -28.02
N ALA A 96 -6.55 -19.78 -28.27
CA ALA A 96 -6.92 -18.76 -27.28
C ALA A 96 -7.68 -19.36 -26.09
N VAL A 97 -8.64 -20.24 -26.36
CA VAL A 97 -9.39 -20.93 -25.32
C VAL A 97 -8.47 -21.85 -24.52
N ALA A 98 -7.61 -22.64 -25.16
CA ALA A 98 -6.67 -23.51 -24.47
C ALA A 98 -5.71 -22.72 -23.55
N LEU A 99 -5.14 -21.61 -24.02
CA LEU A 99 -4.28 -20.74 -23.21
C LEU A 99 -5.02 -20.09 -22.04
N THR A 100 -6.27 -19.65 -22.26
CA THR A 100 -7.11 -19.08 -21.20
C THR A 100 -7.50 -20.13 -20.16
N THR A 101 -7.81 -21.35 -20.60
CA THR A 101 -8.12 -22.47 -19.69
C THR A 101 -6.89 -22.89 -18.90
N ILE A 102 -5.70 -22.96 -19.53
CA ILE A 102 -4.44 -23.23 -18.84
C ILE A 102 -4.15 -22.14 -17.80
N PHE A 103 -4.34 -20.87 -18.15
CA PHE A 103 -4.21 -19.75 -17.22
C PHE A 103 -5.13 -19.89 -16.01
N LEU A 104 -6.43 -20.14 -16.24
CA LEU A 104 -7.40 -20.30 -15.16
C LEU A 104 -7.09 -21.50 -14.26
N VAL A 105 -6.64 -22.62 -14.84
CA VAL A 105 -6.24 -23.81 -14.07
C VAL A 105 -5.00 -23.55 -13.24
N VAL A 106 -3.98 -22.87 -13.79
CA VAL A 106 -2.75 -22.52 -13.04
C VAL A 106 -3.05 -21.53 -11.91
N VAL A 107 -3.86 -20.50 -12.17
CA VAL A 107 -4.30 -19.56 -11.15
C VAL A 107 -5.12 -20.29 -10.07
N PHE A 108 -6.05 -21.16 -10.46
CA PHE A 108 -6.83 -21.95 -9.51
C PHE A 108 -5.95 -22.85 -8.63
N ILE A 109 -4.94 -23.51 -9.20
CA ILE A 109 -3.96 -24.32 -8.45
C ILE A 109 -3.16 -23.43 -7.49
N ALA A 110 -2.67 -22.28 -7.94
CA ALA A 110 -1.92 -21.34 -7.09
C ALA A 110 -2.76 -20.77 -5.94
N VAL A 111 -4.08 -20.58 -6.15
CA VAL A 111 -5.03 -20.18 -5.09
C VAL A 111 -5.29 -21.35 -4.14
N ALA A 112 -5.57 -22.54 -4.67
CA ALA A 112 -5.90 -23.74 -3.91
C ALA A 112 -4.72 -24.25 -3.05
N GLN A 113 -3.48 -24.03 -3.49
CA GLN A 113 -2.27 -24.35 -2.73
C GLN A 113 -1.89 -23.25 -1.71
N GLY A 114 -2.69 -22.18 -1.59
CA GLY A 114 -2.47 -21.10 -0.62
C GLY A 114 -1.26 -20.21 -0.93
N GLN A 115 -0.61 -20.37 -2.09
CA GLN A 115 0.57 -19.61 -2.47
C GLN A 115 0.25 -18.17 -2.92
N LEU A 116 -0.97 -17.92 -3.42
CA LEU A 116 -1.51 -16.57 -3.60
C LEU A 116 -2.02 -15.93 -2.29
N GLY A 117 -1.94 -16.67 -1.17
CA GLY A 117 -2.46 -16.28 0.15
C GLY A 117 -1.56 -15.35 0.96
N ALA A 118 -0.37 -14.98 0.47
CA ALA A 118 0.43 -13.95 1.10
C ALA A 118 0.08 -12.56 0.54
N LEU A 119 -1.17 -12.12 0.71
CA LEU A 119 -1.47 -10.70 0.93
C LEU A 119 -1.00 -10.27 2.33
N GLN A 120 0.01 -10.95 2.88
CA GLN A 120 0.72 -10.44 4.03
C GLN A 120 1.40 -9.15 3.54
N PRO A 121 1.15 -8.00 4.20
CA PRO A 121 1.92 -6.81 3.90
C PRO A 121 3.39 -7.21 3.88
N GLN A 122 4.10 -6.86 2.80
CA GLN A 122 5.54 -7.13 2.73
C GLN A 122 6.14 -6.56 4.02
N PRO A 123 6.77 -7.40 4.85
CA PRO A 123 7.17 -6.98 6.19
C PRO A 123 7.98 -5.72 6.06
N GLN A 124 7.52 -4.65 6.70
CA GLN A 124 8.21 -3.38 6.61
C GLN A 124 9.64 -3.57 7.13
N PRO A 125 10.65 -3.00 6.44
CA PRO A 125 12.02 -3.14 6.89
C PRO A 125 12.13 -2.60 8.32
N PRO A 126 12.86 -3.29 9.22
CA PRO A 126 13.12 -2.79 10.55
C PRO A 126 13.63 -1.37 10.51
N GLN A 127 13.15 -0.57 11.44
CA GLN A 127 13.58 0.80 11.61
C GLN A 127 14.43 0.90 12.86
N ALA A 128 15.71 1.21 12.69
CA ALA A 128 16.64 1.34 13.80
C ALA A 128 17.04 2.79 13.99
N ARG A 129 17.21 3.19 15.24
CA ARG A 129 17.80 4.46 15.61
C ARG A 129 18.87 4.21 16.66
N PHE A 130 20.04 4.81 16.50
CA PHE A 130 21.13 4.66 17.47
C PHE A 130 21.33 5.94 18.25
N ILE A 131 21.52 5.81 19.56
CA ILE A 131 21.67 6.94 20.50
C ILE A 131 22.85 6.64 21.42
N HIS A 132 23.72 7.63 21.62
CA HIS A 132 24.83 7.52 22.55
C HIS A 132 24.52 8.25 23.86
N ALA A 133 24.43 7.52 24.97
CA ALA A 133 24.04 8.03 26.27
C ALA A 133 25.09 7.85 27.37
N VAL A 134 26.34 7.55 27.03
CA VAL A 134 27.40 7.28 28.02
C VAL A 134 28.22 8.55 28.26
N ALA A 135 28.14 9.12 29.45
CA ALA A 135 28.97 10.26 29.82
C ALA A 135 30.45 9.89 29.87
N ASN A 136 31.30 10.85 29.51
CA ASN A 136 32.77 10.73 29.49
C ASN A 136 33.32 9.66 28.52
N ALA A 137 32.47 9.04 27.69
CA ALA A 137 32.92 8.20 26.59
C ALA A 137 33.33 9.08 25.38
N PRO A 138 34.30 8.64 24.56
CA PRO A 138 34.55 9.29 23.28
C PRO A 138 33.32 9.16 22.37
N ALA A 139 33.22 10.01 21.35
CA ALA A 139 32.26 9.79 20.26
C ALA A 139 32.47 8.38 19.67
N VAL A 140 31.42 7.79 19.10
CA VAL A 140 31.46 6.39 18.65
C VAL A 140 31.00 6.20 17.21
N ASP A 141 31.65 5.27 16.52
CA ASP A 141 31.17 4.71 15.27
C ASP A 141 30.44 3.39 15.54
N ILE A 142 29.30 3.18 14.89
CA ILE A 142 28.49 1.97 15.06
C ILE A 142 28.46 1.22 13.73
N TYR A 143 28.81 -0.06 13.79
CA TYR A 143 28.80 -0.98 12.67
C TYR A 143 27.82 -2.12 12.94
N LEU A 144 27.15 -2.56 11.88
CA LEU A 144 26.41 -3.81 11.85
C LEU A 144 27.13 -4.74 10.88
N ASN A 145 27.76 -5.78 11.43
CA ASN A 145 28.77 -6.58 10.72
C ASN A 145 29.86 -5.64 10.18
N ASP A 146 30.01 -5.54 8.86
CA ASP A 146 31.03 -4.73 8.20
C ASP A 146 30.51 -3.35 7.73
N GLN A 147 29.21 -3.08 7.89
CA GLN A 147 28.60 -1.85 7.42
C GLN A 147 28.52 -0.81 8.53
N ARG A 148 29.12 0.36 8.32
CA ARG A 148 28.96 1.51 9.22
C ARG A 148 27.54 2.08 9.11
N VAL A 149 26.83 2.14 10.23
CA VAL A 149 25.45 2.68 10.34
C VAL A 149 25.38 4.00 11.10
N ALA A 150 26.39 4.33 11.90
CA ALA A 150 26.56 5.64 12.52
C ALA A 150 28.04 6.01 12.53
N ALA A 151 28.33 7.29 12.32
CA ALA A 151 29.68 7.83 12.38
C ALA A 151 29.71 9.03 13.32
N ASP A 152 30.77 9.15 14.11
CA ASP A 152 31.03 10.28 15.02
C ASP A 152 29.86 10.62 15.95
N LEU A 153 29.18 9.58 16.48
CA LEU A 153 28.02 9.77 17.33
C LEU A 153 28.46 10.20 18.73
N SER A 154 28.31 11.49 19.04
CA SER A 154 28.74 12.07 20.32
C SER A 154 27.72 11.84 21.45
N TYR A 155 28.13 12.05 22.71
CA TYR A 155 27.24 11.97 23.86
C TYR A 155 26.00 12.87 23.68
N GLY A 156 24.82 12.29 23.89
CA GLY A 156 23.54 12.97 23.74
C GLY A 156 23.03 13.05 22.30
N GLU A 157 23.85 12.68 21.31
CA GLU A 157 23.45 12.65 19.92
C GLU A 157 22.76 11.35 19.53
N SER A 158 22.11 11.41 18.38
CA SER A 158 21.32 10.31 17.85
C SER A 158 21.30 10.34 16.34
N THR A 159 21.26 9.17 15.73
CA THR A 159 20.98 9.06 14.30
C THR A 159 19.52 9.44 14.01
N GLY A 160 19.23 9.71 12.73
CA GLY A 160 17.86 9.60 12.23
C GLY A 160 17.35 8.16 12.32
N VAL A 161 16.06 7.97 12.04
CA VAL A 161 15.48 6.62 11.90
C VAL A 161 15.93 6.03 10.56
N GLN A 162 16.62 4.90 10.61
CA GLN A 162 17.19 4.23 9.44
C GLN A 162 16.42 2.96 9.14
N ARG A 163 16.15 2.69 7.85
CA ARG A 163 15.54 1.43 7.41
C ARG A 163 16.65 0.43 7.11
N LEU A 164 16.66 -0.68 7.82
CA LEU A 164 17.66 -1.74 7.69
C LEU A 164 17.00 -3.02 7.18
N LEU A 165 17.80 -3.98 6.75
CA LEU A 165 17.28 -5.31 6.41
C LEU A 165 17.03 -6.10 7.70
N ALA A 166 15.99 -6.93 7.71
CA ALA A 166 15.75 -7.85 8.82
C ALA A 166 16.78 -8.96 8.84
N GLY A 167 17.23 -9.35 10.03
CA GLY A 167 18.24 -10.39 10.18
C GLY A 167 19.04 -10.30 11.48
N ASN A 168 19.99 -11.20 11.61
CA ASN A 168 20.95 -11.22 12.71
C ASN A 168 22.22 -10.48 12.29
N TYR A 169 22.65 -9.55 13.13
CA TYR A 169 23.82 -8.72 12.95
C TYR A 169 24.73 -8.86 14.17
N ASN A 170 26.02 -8.64 13.97
CA ASN A 170 26.95 -8.34 15.04
C ASN A 170 27.04 -6.82 15.15
N LEU A 171 26.52 -6.26 16.23
CA LEU A 171 26.67 -4.84 16.53
C LEU A 171 28.06 -4.62 17.11
N LEU A 172 28.85 -3.79 16.43
CA LEU A 172 30.21 -3.44 16.81
C LEU A 172 30.28 -1.92 17.03
N ILE A 173 30.77 -1.50 18.18
CA ILE A 173 30.94 -0.08 18.52
C ILE A 173 32.44 0.19 18.64
N PHE A 174 32.92 1.20 17.93
CA PHE A 174 34.30 1.66 18.00
C PHE A 174 34.35 3.11 18.49
N ALA A 175 35.46 3.51 19.10
CA ALA A 175 35.72 4.93 19.31
C ALA A 175 35.81 5.62 17.94
N ALA A 176 35.08 6.71 17.77
CA ALA A 176 35.16 7.55 16.59
C ALA A 176 36.53 8.21 16.53
N CYS A 177 37.00 8.37 15.31
CA CYS A 177 38.32 8.89 15.04
C CYS A 177 38.19 10.27 14.39
N ALA A 178 38.78 11.28 15.02
CA ALA A 178 38.65 12.67 14.59
C ALA A 178 39.59 13.06 13.43
N GLU A 179 40.46 12.15 12.97
CA GLU A 179 41.45 12.41 11.93
C GLU A 179 40.87 12.18 10.52
N ALA A 180 41.23 13.04 9.57
CA ALA A 180 40.67 13.04 8.21
C ALA A 180 40.97 11.75 7.40
N ASP A 181 42.05 11.05 7.72
CA ASP A 181 42.50 9.81 7.05
C ASP A 181 42.40 8.59 7.98
N CYS A 182 41.37 8.52 8.82
CA CYS A 182 41.29 7.41 9.76
C CYS A 182 41.00 6.06 9.07
N PRO A 183 41.84 5.03 9.27
CA PRO A 183 41.62 3.73 8.68
C PRO A 183 40.36 3.07 9.26
N ASN A 184 39.67 2.27 8.44
CA ASN A 184 38.53 1.48 8.89
C ASN A 184 38.96 0.58 10.08
N PRO A 185 38.37 0.71 11.27
CA PRO A 185 38.82 -0.01 12.46
C PRO A 185 38.74 -1.54 12.29
N LEU A 186 37.80 -2.02 11.46
CA LEU A 186 37.66 -3.43 11.11
C LEU A 186 38.86 -3.96 10.31
N GLU A 187 39.36 -3.16 9.35
CA GLU A 187 40.52 -3.51 8.52
C GLU A 187 41.83 -3.35 9.29
N ALA A 188 41.89 -2.37 10.19
CA ALA A 188 43.03 -2.13 11.07
C ALA A 188 43.15 -3.15 12.21
N GLY A 189 42.17 -4.05 12.39
CA GLY A 189 42.17 -5.06 13.45
C GLY A 189 42.04 -4.47 14.86
N VAL A 190 41.43 -3.30 14.99
CA VAL A 190 41.18 -2.65 16.29
C VAL A 190 40.09 -3.42 17.02
N ALA A 191 40.25 -3.65 18.33
CA ALA A 191 39.21 -4.28 19.13
C ALA A 191 38.03 -3.32 19.35
N PRO A 192 36.77 -3.76 19.14
CA PRO A 192 35.61 -2.94 19.40
C PRO A 192 35.43 -2.69 20.90
N LEU A 193 34.90 -1.53 21.26
CA LEU A 193 34.49 -1.20 22.63
C LEU A 193 33.33 -2.10 23.08
N VAL A 194 32.42 -2.42 22.15
CA VAL A 194 31.28 -3.31 22.38
C VAL A 194 31.10 -4.22 21.18
N ALA A 195 30.93 -5.52 21.42
CA ALA A 195 30.56 -6.50 20.41
C ALA A 195 29.42 -7.38 20.95
N LEU A 196 28.21 -7.21 20.40
CA LEU A 196 27.01 -7.91 20.85
C LEU A 196 26.20 -8.41 19.66
N PRO A 197 25.57 -9.60 19.74
CA PRO A 197 24.61 -10.03 18.73
C PRO A 197 23.37 -9.14 18.80
N LEU A 198 22.87 -8.71 17.64
CA LEU A 198 21.68 -7.90 17.48
C LEU A 198 20.75 -8.50 16.43
N THR A 199 19.52 -8.82 16.81
CA THR A 199 18.48 -9.27 15.88
C THR A 199 17.55 -8.12 15.52
N LEU A 200 17.48 -7.77 14.25
CA LEU A 200 16.53 -6.80 13.71
C LEU A 200 15.29 -7.53 13.20
N GLU A 201 14.18 -7.37 13.92
CA GLU A 201 12.90 -7.97 13.57
C GLU A 201 12.13 -7.12 12.55
N PRO A 202 11.46 -7.74 11.56
CA PRO A 202 10.60 -7.01 10.63
C PRO A 202 9.46 -6.28 11.35
N GLU A 203 8.97 -5.19 10.75
CA GLU A 203 7.86 -4.38 11.25
C GLU A 203 8.07 -3.72 12.63
N ARG A 204 9.27 -3.83 13.20
CA ARG A 204 9.64 -3.09 14.42
C ARG A 204 10.41 -1.83 14.11
N ALA A 205 10.03 -0.76 14.80
CA ALA A 205 10.89 0.39 14.98
C ALA A 205 11.49 0.32 16.40
N THR A 206 12.81 0.46 16.53
CA THR A 206 13.52 0.32 17.80
C THR A 206 14.64 1.35 17.90
N ALA A 207 14.72 2.01 19.04
CA ALA A 207 15.85 2.84 19.43
C ALA A 207 16.83 1.99 20.25
N TYR A 208 18.05 1.88 19.76
CA TYR A 208 19.18 1.25 20.42
C TYR A 208 20.01 2.32 21.11
N ILE A 209 20.00 2.30 22.43
CA ILE A 209 20.67 3.29 23.27
C ILE A 209 21.88 2.63 23.90
N VAL A 210 23.07 3.18 23.64
CA VAL A 210 24.30 2.77 24.33
C VAL A 210 24.35 3.52 25.65
N ALA A 211 24.23 2.80 26.75
CA ALA A 211 24.15 3.35 28.11
C ALA A 211 25.09 2.61 29.08
N GLY A 212 25.30 3.17 30.27
CA GLY A 212 26.15 2.57 31.30
C GLY A 212 27.36 3.44 31.65
N THR A 213 28.46 2.81 32.03
CA THR A 213 29.74 3.46 32.30
C THR A 213 30.74 3.12 31.18
N PRO A 214 31.87 3.85 31.06
CA PRO A 214 32.92 3.48 30.09
C PRO A 214 33.44 2.05 30.24
N ASP A 215 33.35 1.47 31.43
CA ASP A 215 33.81 0.10 31.74
C ASP A 215 32.71 -0.98 31.65
N ASP A 216 31.43 -0.61 31.81
CA ASP A 216 30.26 -1.50 31.69
C ASP A 216 29.23 -0.88 30.73
N LEU A 217 29.46 -1.08 29.44
CA LEU A 217 28.58 -0.62 28.37
C LEU A 217 27.45 -1.62 28.12
N ARG A 218 26.22 -1.12 28.03
CA ARG A 218 25.02 -1.91 27.76
C ARG A 218 24.23 -1.30 26.61
N LEU A 219 23.61 -2.18 25.82
CA LEU A 219 22.70 -1.80 24.75
C LEU A 219 21.26 -1.93 25.22
N LEU A 220 20.56 -0.80 25.36
CA LEU A 220 19.14 -0.77 25.69
C LEU A 220 18.34 -0.75 24.40
N SER A 221 17.31 -1.60 24.30
CA SER A 221 16.43 -1.68 23.14
C SER A 221 15.06 -1.14 23.54
N VAL A 222 14.68 0.01 22.98
CA VAL A 222 13.43 0.70 23.31
C VAL A 222 12.53 0.73 22.08
N PRO A 223 11.33 0.13 22.12
CA PRO A 223 10.43 0.13 20.98
C PRO A 223 9.98 1.57 20.65
N LEU A 224 10.03 1.92 19.38
CA LEU A 224 9.48 3.16 18.85
C LEU A 224 8.12 2.88 18.23
N ASP A 225 7.11 3.65 18.60
CA ASP A 225 5.86 3.72 17.84
C ASP A 225 5.91 4.88 16.85
N LEU A 226 6.03 4.53 15.58
CA LEU A 226 5.99 5.46 14.45
C LEU A 226 4.64 5.46 13.74
N SER A 227 3.62 4.83 14.32
CA SER A 227 2.27 4.83 13.77
C SER A 227 1.69 6.25 13.74
N PRO A 228 0.75 6.52 12.81
CA PRO A 228 0.00 7.77 12.80
C PRO A 228 -0.68 8.04 14.15
N PHE A 229 -0.76 9.31 14.51
CA PHE A 229 -1.46 9.75 15.71
C PHE A 229 -2.95 9.87 15.46
N ALA A 230 -3.78 9.28 16.32
CA ALA A 230 -5.23 9.42 16.26
C ALA A 230 -5.68 10.86 16.57
N GLU A 231 -5.00 11.52 17.51
CA GLU A 231 -5.27 12.90 17.93
C GLU A 231 -4.17 13.84 17.47
N GLU A 232 -4.53 14.90 16.74
CA GLU A 232 -3.56 15.81 16.10
C GLU A 232 -2.72 16.62 17.10
N ASN A 233 -3.19 16.76 18.34
CA ASN A 233 -2.62 17.62 19.37
C ASN A 233 -1.94 16.86 20.52
N THR A 234 -1.50 15.63 20.25
CA THR A 234 -0.80 14.79 21.23
C THR A 234 0.61 14.49 20.80
N PHE A 235 1.45 14.08 21.75
CA PHE A 235 2.74 13.46 21.52
C PHE A 235 2.88 12.22 22.42
N ARG A 236 3.69 11.27 21.98
CA ARG A 236 4.03 10.07 22.76
C ARG A 236 5.34 10.31 23.48
N LEU A 237 5.45 9.88 24.72
CA LEU A 237 6.65 9.99 25.54
C LEU A 237 6.98 8.62 26.12
N THR A 238 8.20 8.16 25.89
CA THR A 238 8.75 6.98 26.55
C THR A 238 9.96 7.41 27.38
N VAL A 239 9.94 7.09 28.67
CA VAL A 239 11.01 7.42 29.61
C VAL A 239 11.91 6.21 29.77
N VAL A 240 13.22 6.39 29.69
CA VAL A 240 14.20 5.30 29.74
C VAL A 240 15.18 5.59 30.87
N HIS A 241 15.39 4.62 31.75
CA HIS A 241 16.39 4.74 32.81
C HIS A 241 17.73 4.21 32.31
N ALA A 242 18.66 5.13 32.01
CA ALA A 242 20.02 4.86 31.54
C ALA A 242 21.10 5.41 32.49
N LEU A 243 20.71 5.87 33.70
CA LEU A 243 21.58 6.51 34.68
C LEU A 243 22.32 5.43 35.49
N PRO A 244 23.62 5.20 35.28
CA PRO A 244 24.35 4.10 35.93
C PRO A 244 24.48 4.32 37.44
N ASN A 245 24.59 3.23 38.20
CA ASN A 245 24.79 3.23 39.65
C ASN A 245 23.66 3.86 40.48
N PHE A 246 22.47 4.04 39.89
CA PHE A 246 21.25 4.39 40.61
C PHE A 246 20.34 3.16 40.71
N GLY A 247 19.57 3.08 41.81
CA GLY A 247 18.50 2.10 41.94
C GLY A 247 17.27 2.49 41.13
N ALA A 248 16.18 1.76 41.30
CA ALA A 248 14.93 2.01 40.58
C ALA A 248 14.45 3.47 40.73
N LEU A 249 13.95 4.04 39.62
CA LEU A 249 13.53 5.43 39.53
C LEU A 249 12.02 5.54 39.33
N ASN A 250 11.41 6.51 39.99
CA ASN A 250 10.04 6.94 39.74
C ASN A 250 10.05 8.19 38.85
N PHE A 251 9.23 8.17 37.81
CA PHE A 251 8.99 9.31 36.94
C PHE A 251 7.61 9.90 37.24
N ILE A 252 7.59 11.16 37.66
CA ILE A 252 6.43 11.80 38.26
C ILE A 252 6.13 13.08 37.49
N GLN A 253 4.87 13.28 37.10
CA GLN A 253 4.37 14.59 36.71
C GLN A 253 4.11 15.42 37.96
N GLN A 254 4.82 16.54 38.06
CA GLN A 254 4.76 17.42 39.21
C GLN A 254 3.77 18.56 38.97
N ASP A 255 2.92 18.84 39.95
CA ASP A 255 2.18 20.10 40.04
C ASP A 255 2.95 21.03 40.99
N LEU A 256 3.54 22.09 40.44
CA LEU A 256 4.35 23.03 41.22
C LEU A 256 3.51 23.86 42.20
N GLY A 257 2.20 24.01 41.96
CA GLY A 257 1.29 24.76 42.82
C GLY A 257 0.79 23.92 44.00
N ASP A 258 0.65 22.60 43.81
CA ASP A 258 0.18 21.67 44.84
C ASP A 258 0.84 20.29 44.70
N PRO A 259 1.88 19.98 45.50
CA PRO A 259 2.57 18.69 45.45
C PRO A 259 1.69 17.47 45.72
N SER A 260 0.51 17.65 46.34
CA SER A 260 -0.43 16.55 46.56
C SER A 260 -1.10 16.06 45.28
N ARG A 261 -1.03 16.85 44.20
CA ARG A 261 -1.56 16.52 42.87
C ARG A 261 -0.53 15.87 41.94
N ASN A 262 0.66 15.53 42.46
CA ASN A 262 1.67 14.82 41.70
C ASN A 262 1.15 13.46 41.23
N VAL A 263 1.43 13.11 39.97
CA VAL A 263 1.00 11.85 39.36
C VAL A 263 2.23 11.04 39.00
N VAL A 264 2.36 9.84 39.56
CA VAL A 264 3.40 8.90 39.16
C VAL A 264 3.04 8.34 37.79
N LEU A 265 3.83 8.68 36.77
CA LEU A 265 3.63 8.25 35.39
C LEU A 265 4.35 6.94 35.08
N ALA A 266 5.48 6.68 35.73
CA ALA A 266 6.15 5.39 35.73
C ALA A 266 6.79 5.15 37.09
N ALA A 267 6.63 3.94 37.64
CA ALA A 267 7.15 3.57 38.95
C ALA A 267 8.21 2.47 38.80
N ASP A 268 9.16 2.46 39.72
CA ASP A 268 10.16 1.41 39.89
C ASP A 268 10.93 1.04 38.61
N LEU A 269 11.21 2.03 37.76
CA LEU A 269 11.97 1.82 36.52
C LEU A 269 13.39 1.40 36.88
N SER A 270 13.77 0.16 36.58
CA SER A 270 15.12 -0.34 36.85
C SER A 270 16.10 0.13 35.78
N PHE A 271 17.41 0.08 36.08
CA PHE A 271 18.42 0.44 35.09
C PHE A 271 18.27 -0.42 33.83
N GLY A 272 18.15 0.23 32.68
CA GLY A 272 17.96 -0.39 31.37
C GLY A 272 16.51 -0.62 30.97
N GLU A 273 15.55 -0.30 31.84
CA GLU A 273 14.12 -0.39 31.53
C GLU A 273 13.59 0.91 30.92
N ALA A 274 12.49 0.78 30.18
CA ALA A 274 11.72 1.87 29.63
C ALA A 274 10.28 1.82 30.19
N SER A 275 9.67 2.99 30.36
CA SER A 275 8.28 3.10 30.75
C SER A 275 7.35 2.56 29.69
N GLU A 276 6.10 2.31 30.06
CA GLU A 276 5.04 2.26 29.07
C GLU A 276 4.96 3.59 28.31
N MET A 277 4.40 3.51 27.10
CA MET A 277 4.27 4.68 26.24
C MET A 277 3.17 5.60 26.75
N LEU A 278 3.56 6.79 27.17
CA LEU A 278 2.65 7.81 27.67
C LEU A 278 2.15 8.65 26.49
N THR A 279 0.85 8.91 26.40
CA THR A 279 0.29 9.85 25.42
C THR A 279 -0.12 11.13 26.15
N LEU A 280 0.55 12.23 25.83
CA LEU A 280 0.34 13.52 26.48
C LEU A 280 -0.22 14.52 25.47
N GLY A 281 -1.12 15.39 25.94
CA GLY A 281 -1.65 16.49 25.14
C GLY A 281 -0.61 17.59 24.92
N ARG A 282 -0.94 18.54 24.05
CA ARG A 282 -0.15 19.76 23.88
C ARG A 282 -0.11 20.53 25.20
N GLY A 283 1.09 20.81 25.69
CA GLY A 283 1.27 21.56 26.92
C GLY A 283 2.73 21.68 27.34
N SER A 284 2.92 22.34 28.47
CA SER A 284 4.17 22.40 29.21
C SER A 284 3.99 21.61 30.49
N TYR A 285 4.94 20.72 30.78
CA TYR A 285 4.87 19.75 31.87
C TYR A 285 6.09 19.88 32.76
N ASP A 286 5.89 19.85 34.08
CA ASP A 286 6.98 19.72 35.03
C ASP A 286 7.09 18.25 35.43
N PHE A 287 8.29 17.69 35.31
CA PHE A 287 8.58 16.30 35.68
C PHE A 287 9.62 16.23 36.80
N LEU A 288 9.47 15.22 37.63
CA LEU A 288 10.34 14.92 38.75
C LEU A 288 10.77 13.45 38.66
N VAL A 289 12.07 13.21 38.81
CA VAL A 289 12.65 11.88 38.91
C VAL A 289 13.08 11.67 40.35
N GLU A 290 12.61 10.59 40.96
CA GLU A 290 12.92 10.24 42.34
C GLU A 290 13.52 8.84 42.45
N ASN A 291 14.37 8.63 43.46
CA ASN A 291 14.84 7.32 43.88
C ASN A 291 14.50 7.17 45.37
N LEU A 292 13.61 6.22 45.70
CA LEU A 292 13.17 5.98 47.08
C LEU A 292 12.72 7.27 47.82
N GLY A 293 12.00 8.15 47.11
CA GLY A 293 11.51 9.44 47.62
C GLY A 293 12.55 10.57 47.67
N ASN A 294 13.80 10.32 47.29
CA ASN A 294 14.82 11.36 47.13
C ASN A 294 14.78 11.91 45.70
N ARG A 295 14.73 13.24 45.57
CA ARG A 295 14.80 13.92 44.28
C ARG A 295 16.16 13.71 43.61
N VAL A 296 16.15 13.14 42.41
CA VAL A 296 17.33 12.89 41.58
C VAL A 296 17.48 13.97 40.52
N LEU A 297 16.41 14.26 39.79
CA LEU A 297 16.38 15.20 38.67
C LEU A 297 15.01 15.86 38.59
N ALA A 298 14.94 17.12 38.17
CA ALA A 298 13.66 17.73 37.79
C ALA A 298 13.79 18.44 36.45
N LEU A 299 12.77 18.27 35.63
CA LEU A 299 12.63 18.87 34.33
C LEU A 299 11.50 19.88 34.43
N ARG A 300 11.79 21.14 34.13
CA ARG A 300 10.80 22.21 34.16
C ARG A 300 10.38 22.58 32.76
N GLU A 301 9.11 22.92 32.62
CA GLU A 301 8.53 23.41 31.36
C GLU A 301 8.80 22.48 30.16
N TYR A 302 8.79 21.17 30.38
CA TYR A 302 8.97 20.19 29.33
C TYR A 302 7.83 20.27 28.33
N SER A 303 8.16 20.51 27.07
CA SER A 303 7.19 20.54 25.97
C SER A 303 7.74 19.82 24.75
N ALA A 304 6.83 19.25 23.97
CA ALA A 304 7.15 18.49 22.76
C ALA A 304 6.29 18.92 21.59
N ARG A 305 6.79 18.61 20.38
CA ARG A 305 6.02 18.86 19.16
C ARG A 305 4.90 17.83 19.04
N ASN A 306 3.73 18.28 18.61
CA ASN A 306 2.62 17.38 18.31
C ASN A 306 3.04 16.36 17.24
N ARG A 307 2.46 15.16 17.27
CA ARG A 307 2.71 14.06 16.33
C ARG A 307 4.15 13.57 16.32
N THR A 308 4.82 13.66 17.46
CA THR A 308 6.16 13.09 17.67
C THR A 308 6.13 12.05 18.76
N HIS A 309 7.03 11.07 18.64
CA HIS A 309 7.33 10.16 19.73
C HIS A 309 8.68 10.57 20.33
N GLU A 310 8.64 11.15 21.52
CA GLU A 310 9.80 11.62 22.27
C GLU A 310 10.37 10.48 23.13
N LEU A 311 11.70 10.38 23.15
CA LEU A 311 12.41 9.57 24.12
C LEU A 311 13.02 10.50 25.16
N LEU A 312 12.73 10.24 26.43
CA LEU A 312 13.37 10.93 27.55
C LEU A 312 14.29 9.96 28.26
N ILE A 313 15.59 10.09 28.03
CA ILE A 313 16.59 9.16 28.55
C ILE A 313 17.21 9.80 29.79
N ILE A 314 16.89 9.28 30.96
CA ILE A 314 17.51 9.71 32.22
C ILE A 314 18.90 9.11 32.26
N SER A 315 19.94 9.95 32.13
CA SER A 315 21.33 9.50 32.03
C SER A 315 22.26 10.37 32.89
N ALA A 316 23.53 10.01 32.93
CA ALA A 316 24.59 10.82 33.51
C ALA A 316 25.05 11.87 32.50
N ALA A 317 25.23 13.12 32.92
CA ALA A 317 25.95 14.14 32.15
C ALA A 317 27.39 14.29 32.64
N PRO A 318 28.36 14.49 31.74
CA PRO A 318 29.75 14.75 32.10
C PRO A 318 29.86 16.08 32.84
N VAL A 319 30.62 16.10 33.94
CA VAL A 319 30.97 17.30 34.69
C VAL A 319 32.47 17.56 34.49
N PRO A 320 32.91 18.81 34.25
CA PRO A 320 34.32 19.13 34.13
C PRO A 320 35.11 18.56 35.31
N ALA A 321 36.18 17.82 35.02
CA ALA A 321 36.94 17.10 36.04
C ALA A 321 37.46 18.06 37.12
N VAL A 322 37.01 17.86 38.36
CA VAL A 322 37.57 18.52 39.54
C VAL A 322 38.60 17.57 40.14
N ALA A 323 39.85 18.01 40.29
CA ALA A 323 40.97 17.21 40.80
C ALA A 323 41.34 15.96 39.96
N GLY A 324 41.04 15.96 38.65
CA GLY A 324 41.51 14.93 37.71
C GLY A 324 40.69 13.64 37.68
N ALA A 325 39.63 13.52 38.49
CA ALA A 325 38.67 12.42 38.40
C ALA A 325 37.49 12.82 37.49
N PRO A 326 37.15 12.04 36.46
CA PRO A 326 35.92 12.26 35.70
C PRO A 326 34.73 12.10 36.64
N SER A 327 33.85 13.10 36.66
CA SER A 327 32.65 13.08 37.49
C SER A 327 31.42 13.23 36.59
N THR A 328 30.30 12.73 37.08
CA THR A 328 29.02 12.82 36.38
C THR A 328 27.94 13.30 37.33
N ARG A 329 26.92 13.97 36.78
CA ARG A 329 25.71 14.33 37.52
C ARG A 329 24.49 13.73 36.84
N PRO A 330 23.41 13.43 37.57
CA PRO A 330 22.14 13.07 36.96
C PRO A 330 21.66 14.18 36.01
N ASP A 331 21.27 13.80 34.81
CA ASP A 331 20.73 14.68 33.79
C ASP A 331 19.79 13.89 32.87
N TYR A 332 19.34 14.50 31.80
CA TYR A 332 18.56 13.82 30.77
C TYR A 332 19.07 14.11 29.38
N ILE A 333 18.89 13.15 28.49
CA ILE A 333 19.13 13.30 27.06
C ILE A 333 17.77 13.31 26.38
N ARG A 334 17.60 14.27 25.49
CA ARG A 334 16.43 14.38 24.61
C ARG A 334 16.88 14.26 23.15
N PRO A 335 16.94 13.04 22.61
CA PRO A 335 17.21 12.83 21.20
C PRO A 335 16.15 13.52 20.35
N ALA A 336 16.50 13.96 19.13
CA ALA A 336 15.54 14.58 18.22
C ALA A 336 14.30 13.67 18.01
N ALA A 337 13.08 14.16 18.22
CA ALA A 337 11.92 13.28 18.17
C ALA A 337 11.65 12.73 16.76
N PRO A 338 11.48 11.41 16.56
CA PRO A 338 10.94 10.88 15.32
C PRO A 338 9.49 11.33 15.13
N LEU A 339 9.20 11.73 13.90
CA LEU A 339 7.84 11.97 13.43
C LEU A 339 7.18 10.62 13.13
N ALA A 340 5.86 10.55 13.26
CA ALA A 340 5.11 9.40 12.77
C ALA A 340 5.50 9.10 11.31
N ALA A 341 5.90 7.86 11.07
CA ALA A 341 6.08 7.37 9.73
C ALA A 341 4.68 7.21 9.11
N HIS A 342 4.38 8.01 8.10
CA HIS A 342 3.30 7.66 7.20
C HIS A 342 3.75 6.33 6.57
N ALA A 343 3.07 5.23 6.88
CA ALA A 343 3.26 3.95 6.21
C ALA A 343 2.83 4.10 4.75
N PHE A 344 3.63 4.81 3.97
CA PHE A 344 3.34 5.18 2.60
C PHE A 344 3.36 3.92 1.75
N GLY A 345 2.22 3.57 1.17
CA GLY A 345 2.09 2.46 0.24
C GLY A 345 1.36 1.22 0.75
N SER A 346 0.97 1.14 2.03
CA SER A 346 0.10 0.03 2.45
C SER A 346 -1.32 0.25 1.91
N PRO A 347 -1.97 -0.76 1.28
CA PRO A 347 -3.33 -0.61 0.77
C PRO A 347 -4.33 -0.19 1.84
N GLN A 348 -4.12 -0.65 3.08
CA GLN A 348 -4.93 -0.29 4.24
C GLN A 348 -4.77 1.19 4.63
N GLN A 349 -3.54 1.71 4.66
CA GLN A 349 -3.29 3.12 4.98
C GLN A 349 -3.87 4.04 3.90
N ILE A 350 -3.72 3.67 2.62
CA ILE A 350 -4.32 4.43 1.51
C ILE A 350 -5.84 4.40 1.63
N GLY A 351 -6.43 3.24 1.96
CA GLY A 351 -7.87 3.13 2.21
C GLY A 351 -8.35 4.04 3.34
N ILE A 352 -7.62 4.10 4.46
CA ILE A 352 -7.93 5.01 5.58
C ILE A 352 -7.85 6.46 5.12
N GLU A 353 -6.72 6.89 4.53
CA GLU A 353 -6.54 8.28 4.07
C GLU A 353 -7.60 8.71 3.04
N MET A 354 -7.93 7.85 2.08
CA MET A 354 -8.97 8.16 1.08
C MET A 354 -10.36 8.28 1.71
N LEU A 355 -10.67 7.48 2.72
CA LEU A 355 -11.99 7.44 3.36
C LEU A 355 -12.15 8.40 4.54
N THR A 356 -11.06 8.93 5.10
CA THR A 356 -11.10 9.92 6.18
C THR A 356 -10.78 11.32 5.66
N THR A 357 -9.54 11.54 5.21
CA THR A 357 -9.01 12.86 4.84
C THR A 357 -9.55 13.32 3.50
N TYR A 358 -9.58 12.44 2.50
CA TYR A 358 -9.97 12.77 1.13
C TYR A 358 -11.42 12.39 0.80
N LEU A 359 -12.24 12.09 1.81
CA LEU A 359 -13.63 11.69 1.62
C LEU A 359 -14.43 12.73 0.81
N LEU A 360 -14.33 14.01 1.21
CA LEU A 360 -15.06 15.10 0.57
C LEU A 360 -14.63 15.33 -0.89
N PRO A 361 -13.32 15.50 -1.20
CA PRO A 361 -12.85 15.54 -2.59
C PRO A 361 -13.32 14.34 -3.42
N PHE A 362 -13.25 13.13 -2.87
CA PHE A 362 -13.64 11.91 -3.57
C PHE A 362 -15.15 11.90 -3.90
N GLN A 363 -16.00 12.32 -2.95
CA GLN A 363 -17.44 12.46 -3.16
C GLN A 363 -17.76 13.49 -4.25
N LEU A 364 -17.07 14.63 -4.29
CA LEU A 364 -17.27 15.64 -5.33
C LEU A 364 -16.92 15.13 -6.73
N VAL A 365 -15.81 14.38 -6.85
CA VAL A 365 -15.43 13.75 -8.12
C VAL A 365 -16.47 12.71 -8.56
N ALA A 366 -16.97 11.88 -7.64
CA ALA A 366 -18.02 10.92 -7.93
C ALA A 366 -19.32 11.60 -8.43
N LEU A 367 -19.72 12.72 -7.81
CA LEU A 367 -20.86 13.51 -8.26
C LEU A 367 -20.63 14.16 -9.62
N MET A 368 -19.44 14.70 -9.89
CA MET A 368 -19.09 15.23 -11.22
C MET A 368 -19.15 14.14 -12.30
N LEU A 369 -18.62 12.95 -12.02
CA LEU A 369 -18.66 11.82 -12.95
C LEU A 369 -20.10 11.37 -13.23
N LEU A 370 -20.94 11.28 -12.19
CA LEU A 370 -22.36 10.97 -12.33
C LEU A 370 -23.08 12.02 -13.21
N ALA A 371 -22.87 13.30 -12.93
CA ALA A 371 -23.44 14.39 -13.72
C ALA A 371 -22.97 14.34 -15.19
N THR A 372 -21.70 14.02 -15.42
CA THR A 372 -21.13 13.86 -16.76
C THR A 372 -21.80 12.72 -17.53
N MET A 373 -22.00 11.57 -16.88
CA MET A 373 -22.67 10.41 -17.49
C MET A 373 -24.14 10.72 -17.83
N VAL A 374 -24.87 11.38 -16.92
CA VAL A 374 -26.25 11.82 -17.18
C VAL A 374 -26.29 12.81 -18.34
N GLY A 375 -25.35 13.78 -18.38
CA GLY A 375 -25.23 14.74 -19.47
C GLY A 375 -25.00 14.07 -20.84
N ALA A 376 -24.10 13.08 -20.90
CA ALA A 376 -23.83 12.32 -22.12
C ALA A 376 -25.07 11.53 -22.62
N ILE A 377 -25.84 10.93 -21.71
CA ILE A 377 -27.07 10.20 -22.04
C ILE A 377 -28.16 11.14 -22.57
N ILE A 378 -28.34 12.31 -21.94
CA ILE A 378 -29.32 13.30 -22.40
C ILE A 378 -28.98 13.78 -23.81
N LEU A 379 -27.70 14.10 -24.06
CA LEU A 379 -27.24 14.58 -25.36
C LEU A 379 -27.46 13.56 -26.48
N THR A 380 -27.20 12.29 -26.21
CA THR A 380 -27.36 11.21 -27.20
C THR A 380 -28.84 10.86 -27.45
N ARG A 381 -29.71 11.01 -26.46
CA ARG A 381 -31.16 10.72 -26.61
C ARG A 381 -31.87 11.71 -27.53
N GLU A 382 -31.47 12.98 -27.52
CA GLU A 382 -32.14 14.03 -28.29
C GLU A 382 -31.91 13.89 -29.80
N GLU A 383 -30.72 13.46 -30.21
CA GLU A 383 -30.41 13.19 -31.63
C GLU A 383 -31.20 12.01 -32.20
N VAL A 384 -31.41 10.96 -31.40
CA VAL A 384 -32.19 9.77 -31.80
C VAL A 384 -33.65 10.16 -32.07
N ILE A 385 -34.27 10.92 -31.17
CA ILE A 385 -35.67 11.36 -31.29
C ILE A 385 -35.87 12.28 -32.50
N LYS A 386 -34.91 13.17 -32.79
CA LYS A 386 -34.98 14.09 -33.94
C LYS A 386 -34.83 13.36 -35.27
N ARG A 387 -34.00 12.31 -35.33
CA ARG A 387 -33.86 11.43 -36.51
C ARG A 387 -35.13 10.62 -36.77
N GLU A 388 -35.76 10.05 -35.73
CA GLU A 388 -37.02 9.31 -35.88
C GLU A 388 -38.17 10.20 -36.40
N ARG A 389 -38.33 11.42 -35.88
CA ARG A 389 -39.34 12.36 -36.39
C ARG A 389 -39.11 12.73 -37.86
N LYS A 390 -37.86 12.97 -38.28
CA LYS A 390 -37.56 13.21 -39.70
C LYS A 390 -37.88 12.01 -40.57
N ARG A 391 -37.66 10.78 -40.09
CA ARG A 391 -37.95 9.54 -40.83
C ARG A 391 -39.46 9.31 -41.04
N LEU A 392 -40.27 9.65 -40.03
CA LEU A 392 -41.73 9.57 -40.12
C LEU A 392 -42.35 10.61 -41.06
N VAL A 393 -41.71 11.78 -41.21
CA VAL A 393 -42.20 12.87 -42.09
C VAL A 393 -41.76 12.67 -43.56
N VAL A 394 -40.71 11.89 -43.83
CA VAL A 394 -40.11 11.72 -45.17
C VAL A 394 -40.41 10.34 -45.78
N SER A 395 -41.58 9.75 -45.53
CA SER A 395 -42.07 8.60 -46.31
C SER A 395 -43.04 9.06 -47.41
N PRO A 396 -42.58 9.25 -48.67
CA PRO A 396 -43.49 9.42 -49.79
C PRO A 396 -43.85 8.05 -50.41
N ALA A 397 -45.15 7.88 -50.68
CA ALA A 397 -45.78 6.99 -51.67
C ALA A 397 -46.26 5.59 -51.25
N ILE A 398 -47.60 5.47 -51.10
CA ILE A 398 -48.44 4.52 -51.87
C ILE A 398 -49.65 5.34 -52.36
N ARG A 399 -49.55 6.09 -53.47
CA ARG A 399 -49.78 5.73 -54.89
C ARG A 399 -51.16 5.10 -55.17
N ARG A 400 -52.04 5.96 -55.71
CA ARG A 400 -53.35 5.74 -56.36
C ARG A 400 -53.58 4.32 -56.92
N ILE A 401 -54.65 3.67 -56.49
CA ILE A 401 -55.29 2.57 -57.23
C ILE A 401 -56.26 3.21 -58.24
N ASN A 402 -55.78 3.43 -59.46
CA ASN A 402 -56.63 3.58 -60.63
C ASN A 402 -55.89 2.93 -61.80
N ARG A 403 -56.18 1.66 -62.07
CA ARG A 403 -55.85 1.01 -63.33
C ARG A 403 -57.02 0.12 -63.73
N ALA A 404 -57.63 0.50 -64.85
CA ALA A 404 -58.70 -0.22 -65.52
C ALA A 404 -58.29 -1.67 -65.78
N ILE A 405 -59.23 -2.58 -65.60
CA ILE A 405 -59.11 -4.01 -65.90
C ILE A 405 -59.28 -4.19 -67.42
N PRO A 406 -58.24 -4.59 -68.18
CA PRO A 406 -58.45 -5.00 -69.55
C PRO A 406 -58.96 -6.44 -69.56
N ILE A 407 -60.21 -6.62 -69.95
CA ILE A 407 -60.72 -7.90 -70.43
C ILE A 407 -60.00 -8.18 -71.75
N ASN A 408 -59.31 -9.32 -71.86
CA ASN A 408 -59.05 -9.87 -73.18
C ASN A 408 -59.22 -11.39 -73.20
N VAL A 409 -60.19 -11.75 -74.02
CA VAL A 409 -60.64 -13.09 -74.37
C VAL A 409 -59.59 -13.73 -75.26
N THR A 410 -59.10 -14.91 -74.90
CA THR A 410 -58.54 -15.85 -75.87
C THR A 410 -59.08 -17.24 -75.60
N ALA A 411 -59.70 -17.78 -76.64
CA ALA A 411 -60.43 -19.03 -76.67
C ALA A 411 -59.48 -20.23 -76.53
N SER A 412 -59.88 -21.22 -75.72
CA SER A 412 -59.49 -22.60 -75.92
C SER A 412 -60.77 -23.44 -75.93
N ARG A 413 -61.01 -24.08 -77.06
CA ARG A 413 -62.19 -24.86 -77.45
C ARG A 413 -61.81 -26.33 -77.42
N ALA A 414 -62.45 -27.09 -76.53
CA ALA A 414 -62.77 -28.53 -76.56
C ALA A 414 -63.14 -28.91 -75.11
N GLU A 415 -64.20 -29.63 -74.76
CA GLU A 415 -64.98 -30.61 -75.51
C GLU A 415 -66.36 -30.78 -74.85
N LYS A 416 -67.34 -31.15 -75.66
CA LYS A 416 -68.77 -31.27 -75.37
C LYS A 416 -69.08 -32.64 -74.79
N VAL A 417 -69.65 -32.73 -73.59
CA VAL A 417 -70.39 -33.92 -73.14
C VAL A 417 -71.65 -33.48 -72.40
N LEU A 418 -72.79 -33.59 -73.08
CA LEU A 418 -74.14 -33.61 -72.50
C LEU A 418 -74.53 -35.09 -72.39
N PRO A 419 -75.04 -35.57 -71.24
CA PRO A 419 -75.77 -36.82 -71.20
C PRO A 419 -77.25 -36.54 -71.51
N SER A 420 -77.70 -36.94 -72.69
CA SER A 420 -79.11 -37.23 -72.95
C SER A 420 -79.37 -38.67 -72.52
N GLY A 421 -80.36 -38.84 -71.64
CA GLY A 421 -80.84 -40.14 -71.18
C GLY A 421 -81.72 -40.86 -72.21
N GLU A 422 -82.40 -41.88 -71.68
CA GLU A 422 -83.38 -42.82 -72.28
C GLU A 422 -82.78 -44.09 -72.91
N ALA A 423 -83.26 -45.31 -72.65
CA ALA A 423 -84.42 -45.78 -71.87
C ALA A 423 -84.35 -47.31 -71.64
N GLU A 424 -84.98 -47.78 -70.54
CA GLU A 424 -85.86 -48.97 -70.37
C GLU A 424 -85.40 -50.40 -70.85
N PRO A 425 -86.14 -51.52 -70.59
CA PRO A 425 -87.45 -51.73 -69.93
C PRO A 425 -87.57 -52.94 -68.93
N SER A 426 -88.82 -53.15 -68.47
CA SER A 426 -89.53 -54.41 -68.06
C SER A 426 -89.81 -54.57 -66.55
N ALA A 427 -91.08 -54.41 -66.14
CA ALA A 427 -92.19 -55.40 -66.03
C ALA A 427 -92.27 -55.89 -64.56
N ASP A 428 -93.39 -55.88 -63.82
CA ASP A 428 -94.83 -55.94 -64.10
C ASP A 428 -95.65 -54.83 -63.39
#